data_AF-A0A7T5ENH9-F1
#
_entry.id   AF-A0A7T5ENH9-F1
#
_cell.length_a   1.000
_cell.length_b   1.000
_cell.length_c   1.000
_cell.angle_alpha   90.00
_cell.angle_beta   90.00
_cell.angle_gamma   90.00
#
_symmetry.space_group_name_H-M   'P 1'
#
loop_
_entity.id
_entity.type
_entity.pdbx_description
1 polymer ?
#
loop_
_entity_poly.entity_id
_entity_poly.type
_entity_poly.pdbx_seq_one_letter_code
_entity_poly.pdbx_strand_id
1 'polypeptide(L)'
;MKDGKELEYCNLAVWFDRQTLHAMLHALVGTGATVSWKETQHQFHFLVCTQESTSEWRLDRVNGFYKWQQPDCSIRDTRVALVLYRYIQKAKGHVVVKMIHDSGVLVKHIRYGEAVRIVEIKGAEKKVIYEKACSVTMDQVIAALKRRDAEERIPVLRLELDYELATLFDAMQAKDTAQIHRSTERLKQLRKEMLLLEA
;
A
#
# COMPACT_ATOMS: atom_id res chain seq x y z
N MET A 1 -26.19 -29.53 -9.22
CA MET A 1 -25.72 -28.90 -7.96
C MET A 1 -24.71 -27.84 -8.34
N LYS A 2 -25.11 -26.56 -8.30
CA LYS A 2 -24.18 -25.45 -8.53
C LYS A 2 -23.41 -25.26 -7.24
N ASP A 3 -22.15 -25.66 -7.25
CA ASP A 3 -21.18 -25.46 -6.18
C ASP A 3 -21.01 -23.94 -6.01
N GLY A 4 -21.84 -23.35 -5.16
CA GLY A 4 -22.02 -21.90 -5.02
C GLY A 4 -20.83 -21.27 -4.32
N LYS A 5 -19.71 -21.12 -5.04
CA LYS A 5 -18.49 -20.51 -4.52
C LYS A 5 -18.65 -18.98 -4.49
N GLU A 6 -19.30 -18.50 -3.44
CA GLU A 6 -19.41 -17.08 -3.16
C GLU A 6 -18.16 -16.61 -2.40
N LEU A 7 -17.57 -15.50 -2.86
CA LEU A 7 -16.42 -14.86 -2.22
C LEU A 7 -16.86 -13.52 -1.64
N GLU A 8 -16.74 -13.39 -0.32
CA GLU A 8 -17.00 -12.15 0.39
C GLU A 8 -15.68 -11.44 0.69
N TYR A 9 -15.58 -10.17 0.31
CA TYR A 9 -14.45 -9.30 0.60
C TYR A 9 -14.84 -8.36 1.74
N CYS A 10 -14.21 -8.52 2.90
CA CYS A 10 -14.47 -7.74 4.10
C CYS A 10 -13.25 -6.89 4.47
N ASN A 11 -13.50 -5.73 5.11
CA ASN A 11 -12.44 -4.81 5.55
C ASN A 11 -11.40 -4.51 4.46
N LEU A 12 -11.87 -4.28 3.23
CA LEU A 12 -11.02 -3.95 2.10
C LEU A 12 -10.39 -2.56 2.31
N ALA A 13 -9.06 -2.52 2.27
CA ALA A 13 -8.28 -1.28 2.26
C ALA A 13 -7.11 -1.43 1.30
N VAL A 14 -7.21 -0.80 0.14
CA VAL A 14 -6.18 -0.87 -0.90
C VAL A 14 -6.04 0.46 -1.62
N TRP A 15 -4.81 0.74 -2.07
CA TRP A 15 -4.48 1.94 -2.83
C TRP A 15 -4.00 1.52 -4.20
N PHE A 16 -4.61 2.06 -5.24
CA PHE A 16 -4.18 1.84 -6.62
C PHE A 16 -3.58 3.11 -7.19
N ASP A 17 -2.44 2.98 -7.86
CA ASP A 17 -2.04 3.97 -8.85
C ASP A 17 -2.93 3.85 -10.10
N ARG A 18 -2.89 4.87 -10.96
CA ARG A 18 -3.69 4.89 -12.19
C ARG A 18 -3.44 3.68 -13.09
N GLN A 19 -2.18 3.28 -13.29
CA GLN A 19 -1.82 2.18 -14.20
C GLN A 19 -2.38 0.85 -13.68
N THR A 20 -2.23 0.58 -12.38
CA THR A 20 -2.71 -0.64 -11.74
C THR A 20 -4.23 -0.70 -11.75
N LEU A 21 -4.93 0.41 -11.49
CA LEU A 21 -6.40 0.49 -11.59
C LEU A 21 -6.88 0.18 -13.01
N HIS A 22 -6.31 0.82 -14.04
CA HIS A 22 -6.72 0.58 -15.43
C HIS A 22 -6.41 -0.85 -15.88
N ALA A 23 -5.26 -1.40 -15.47
CA ALA A 23 -4.92 -2.80 -15.73
C ALA A 23 -5.93 -3.77 -15.08
N MET A 24 -6.43 -3.45 -13.87
CA MET A 24 -7.49 -4.22 -13.22
C MET A 24 -8.78 -4.18 -14.03
N LEU A 25 -9.22 -3.00 -14.47
CA LEU A 25 -10.42 -2.85 -15.30
C LEU A 25 -10.31 -3.62 -16.62
N HIS A 26 -9.15 -3.56 -17.29
CA HIS A 26 -8.89 -4.37 -18.48
C HIS A 26 -8.93 -5.87 -18.21
N ALA A 27 -8.36 -6.33 -17.10
CA ALA A 27 -8.41 -7.73 -16.71
C ALA A 27 -9.85 -8.19 -16.41
N LEU A 28 -10.67 -7.33 -15.82
CA LEU A 28 -12.10 -7.60 -15.60
C LEU A 28 -12.84 -7.77 -16.93
N VAL A 29 -12.62 -6.89 -17.91
CA VAL A 29 -13.17 -7.05 -19.26
C VAL A 29 -12.71 -8.37 -19.90
N GLY A 30 -11.45 -8.75 -19.71
CA GLY A 30 -10.90 -10.02 -20.20
C GLY A 30 -11.57 -11.27 -19.62
N THR A 31 -12.33 -11.18 -18.53
CA THR A 31 -13.12 -12.29 -17.99
C THR A 31 -14.47 -12.50 -18.69
N GLY A 32 -14.82 -11.61 -19.63
CA GLY A 32 -16.13 -11.55 -20.28
C GLY A 32 -17.15 -10.68 -19.54
N ALA A 33 -16.71 -9.90 -18.55
CA ALA A 33 -17.56 -8.94 -17.85
C ALA A 33 -17.64 -7.61 -18.61
N THR A 34 -18.80 -6.98 -18.58
CA THR A 34 -18.96 -5.61 -19.09
C THR A 34 -18.58 -4.64 -17.98
N VAL A 35 -17.58 -3.80 -18.23
CA VAL A 35 -17.09 -2.82 -17.25
C VAL A 35 -17.36 -1.42 -17.77
N SER A 36 -18.02 -0.59 -16.97
CA SER A 36 -18.19 0.84 -17.24
C SER A 36 -17.64 1.65 -16.07
N TRP A 37 -17.07 2.81 -16.35
CA TRP A 37 -16.52 3.67 -15.30
C TRP A 37 -16.71 5.15 -15.59
N LYS A 38 -16.70 5.95 -14.52
CA LYS A 38 -16.73 7.40 -14.54
C LYS A 38 -15.71 7.91 -13.54
N GLU A 39 -14.80 8.76 -14.01
CA GLU A 39 -13.82 9.45 -13.18
C GLU A 39 -14.25 10.90 -12.96
N THR A 40 -14.19 11.36 -11.71
CA THR A 40 -14.38 12.76 -11.30
C THR A 40 -13.10 13.29 -10.64
N GLN A 41 -13.11 14.55 -10.18
CA GLN A 41 -11.96 15.12 -9.47
C GLN A 41 -11.66 14.41 -8.13
N HIS A 42 -12.68 13.89 -7.45
CA HIS A 42 -12.55 13.30 -6.11
C HIS A 42 -12.83 11.81 -6.05
N GLN A 43 -13.47 11.24 -7.06
CA GLN A 43 -13.93 9.85 -7.02
C GLN A 43 -13.80 9.15 -8.36
N PHE A 44 -13.50 7.86 -8.30
CA PHE A 44 -13.54 6.94 -9.42
C PHE A 44 -14.64 5.91 -9.16
N HIS A 45 -15.61 5.86 -10.05
CA HIS A 45 -16.76 4.98 -9.94
C HIS A 45 -16.74 3.96 -11.07
N PHE A 46 -16.92 2.68 -10.78
CA PHE A 46 -17.03 1.67 -11.83
C PHE A 46 -18.06 0.59 -11.50
N LEU A 47 -18.72 0.11 -12.55
CA LEU A 47 -19.69 -0.96 -12.51
C LEU A 47 -19.16 -2.13 -13.31
N VAL A 48 -19.34 -3.33 -12.75
CA VAL A 48 -18.99 -4.59 -13.38
C VAL A 48 -20.24 -5.44 -13.49
N CYS A 49 -20.70 -5.64 -14.71
CA CYS A 49 -21.85 -6.47 -15.03
C CYS A 49 -21.37 -7.82 -15.56
N THR A 50 -21.79 -8.90 -14.91
CA THR A 50 -21.59 -10.28 -15.35
C THR A 50 -22.94 -10.90 -15.69
N GLN A 51 -22.95 -12.14 -16.19
CA GLN A 51 -24.19 -12.88 -16.41
C GLN A 51 -24.93 -13.21 -15.09
N GLU A 52 -24.22 -13.19 -13.95
CA GLU A 52 -24.75 -13.64 -12.66
C GLU A 52 -25.03 -12.48 -11.69
N SER A 53 -24.31 -11.36 -11.83
CA SER A 53 -24.39 -10.26 -10.88
C SER A 53 -23.86 -8.95 -11.47
N THR A 54 -24.36 -7.85 -10.92
CA THR A 54 -23.84 -6.50 -11.15
C THR A 54 -23.23 -6.00 -9.85
N SER A 55 -21.99 -5.55 -9.90
CA SER A 55 -21.27 -4.98 -8.76
C SER A 55 -20.91 -3.51 -9.03
N GLU A 56 -21.15 -2.65 -8.06
CA GLU A 56 -20.89 -1.22 -8.13
C GLU A 56 -19.86 -0.83 -7.06
N TRP A 57 -18.75 -0.20 -7.48
CA TRP A 57 -17.66 0.14 -6.56
C TRP A 57 -17.14 1.57 -6.76
N ARG A 58 -16.86 2.22 -5.64
CA ARG A 58 -16.43 3.62 -5.55
C ARG A 58 -15.07 3.69 -4.85
N LEU A 59 -14.15 4.43 -5.45
CA LEU A 59 -12.83 4.73 -4.91
C LEU A 59 -12.71 6.24 -4.72
N ASP A 60 -12.12 6.65 -3.61
CA ASP A 60 -11.78 8.05 -3.37
C ASP A 60 -10.41 8.36 -3.96
N ARG A 61 -10.30 9.49 -4.64
CA ARG A 61 -9.04 9.97 -5.20
C ARG A 61 -8.33 10.83 -4.18
N VAL A 62 -7.14 10.40 -3.75
CA VAL A 62 -6.33 11.09 -2.75
C VAL A 62 -4.90 11.14 -3.25
N ASN A 63 -4.35 12.36 -3.43
CA ASN A 63 -2.96 12.60 -3.85
C ASN A 63 -2.53 11.81 -5.12
N GLY A 64 -3.43 11.66 -6.09
CA GLY A 64 -3.14 10.94 -7.33
C GLY A 64 -3.30 9.42 -7.25
N PHE A 65 -3.61 8.87 -6.08
CA PHE A 65 -3.96 7.46 -5.87
C PHE A 65 -5.47 7.29 -5.72
N TYR A 66 -5.94 6.08 -5.99
CA TYR A 66 -7.33 5.67 -5.81
C TYR A 66 -7.41 4.74 -4.62
N LYS A 67 -8.00 5.26 -3.54
CA LYS A 67 -8.24 4.53 -2.30
C LYS A 67 -9.56 3.77 -2.42
N TRP A 68 -9.48 2.45 -2.38
CA TRP A 68 -10.66 1.60 -2.25
C TRP A 68 -10.81 1.19 -0.79
N GLN A 69 -11.78 1.80 -0.14
CA GLN A 69 -12.22 1.45 1.20
C GLN A 69 -13.74 1.33 1.16
N GLN A 70 -14.26 0.11 1.27
CA GLN A 70 -15.68 -0.16 1.17
C GLN A 70 -16.16 -1.15 2.22
N PRO A 71 -17.45 -1.10 2.59
CA PRO A 71 -18.07 -2.12 3.43
C PRO A 71 -18.01 -3.49 2.75
N ASP A 72 -18.25 -4.53 3.54
CA ASP A 72 -18.21 -5.92 3.12
C ASP A 72 -19.04 -6.12 1.84
N CYS A 73 -18.40 -6.67 0.79
CA CYS A 73 -19.04 -6.88 -0.50
C CYS A 73 -18.94 -8.36 -0.90
N SER A 74 -20.07 -8.92 -1.33
CA SER A 74 -20.14 -10.29 -1.78
C SER A 74 -20.13 -10.37 -3.30
N ILE A 75 -19.28 -11.23 -3.84
CA ILE A 75 -19.07 -11.40 -5.27
C ILE A 75 -19.35 -12.85 -5.63
N ARG A 76 -20.38 -13.05 -6.45
CA ARG A 76 -20.79 -14.38 -6.92
C ARG A 76 -19.95 -14.88 -8.08
N ASP A 77 -19.63 -14.01 -9.04
CA ASP A 77 -18.80 -14.41 -10.18
C ASP A 77 -17.35 -14.61 -9.73
N THR A 78 -16.94 -15.88 -9.65
CA THR A 78 -15.60 -16.27 -9.19
C THR A 78 -14.49 -15.66 -10.06
N ARG A 79 -14.72 -15.41 -11.36
CA ARG A 79 -13.70 -14.82 -12.25
C ARG A 79 -13.43 -13.38 -11.87
N VAL A 80 -14.50 -12.60 -11.65
CA VAL A 80 -14.41 -11.21 -11.17
C VAL A 80 -13.72 -11.18 -9.82
N ALA A 81 -14.15 -12.04 -8.88
CA ALA A 81 -13.55 -12.13 -7.57
C ALA A 81 -12.03 -12.41 -7.66
N LEU A 82 -11.60 -13.39 -8.46
CA LEU A 82 -10.18 -13.72 -8.61
C LEU A 82 -9.35 -12.60 -9.23
N VAL A 83 -9.91 -11.84 -10.17
CA VAL A 83 -9.23 -10.66 -10.73
C VAL A 83 -9.01 -9.62 -9.63
N LEU A 84 -10.05 -9.27 -8.88
CA LEU A 84 -9.92 -8.32 -7.78
C LEU A 84 -8.89 -8.77 -6.75
N TYR A 85 -8.97 -10.04 -6.33
CA TYR A 85 -8.01 -10.66 -5.43
C TYR A 85 -6.57 -10.43 -5.90
N ARG A 86 -6.27 -10.77 -7.15
CA ARG A 86 -4.94 -10.62 -7.75
C ARG A 86 -4.46 -9.17 -7.72
N TYR A 87 -5.33 -8.22 -8.02
CA TYR A 87 -4.95 -6.81 -8.05
C TYR A 87 -4.83 -6.20 -6.65
N ILE A 88 -5.65 -6.63 -5.69
CA ILE A 88 -5.47 -6.28 -4.27
C ILE A 88 -4.11 -6.77 -3.77
N GLN A 89 -3.72 -8.00 -4.12
CA GLN A 89 -2.39 -8.51 -3.77
C GLN A 89 -1.26 -7.72 -4.44
N LYS A 90 -1.40 -7.43 -5.74
CA LYS A 90 -0.40 -6.66 -6.50
C LYS A 90 -0.17 -5.26 -5.90
N ALA A 91 -1.25 -4.60 -5.46
CA ALA A 91 -1.18 -3.29 -4.83
C ALA A 91 -0.82 -3.35 -3.33
N LYS A 92 -0.46 -4.53 -2.81
CA LYS A 92 -0.17 -4.77 -1.40
C LYS A 92 -1.30 -4.29 -0.47
N GLY A 93 -2.53 -4.51 -0.88
CA GLY A 93 -3.73 -4.17 -0.10
C GLY A 93 -3.94 -5.07 1.12
N HIS A 94 -4.86 -4.63 1.97
CA HIS A 94 -5.36 -5.38 3.12
C HIS A 94 -6.80 -5.80 2.84
N VAL A 95 -7.12 -7.06 3.12
CA VAL A 95 -8.48 -7.56 2.97
C VAL A 95 -8.68 -8.84 3.77
N VAL A 96 -9.90 -9.10 4.19
CA VAL A 96 -10.32 -10.42 4.67
C VAL A 96 -11.19 -11.03 3.59
N VAL A 97 -10.81 -12.19 3.07
CA VAL A 97 -11.58 -12.91 2.05
C VAL A 97 -12.24 -14.12 2.68
N LYS A 98 -13.56 -14.19 2.68
CA LYS A 98 -14.31 -15.37 3.09
C LYS A 98 -14.74 -16.13 1.83
N MET A 99 -14.34 -17.39 1.74
CA MET A 99 -14.84 -18.32 0.72
C MET A 99 -15.91 -19.18 1.39
N ILE A 100 -17.14 -19.02 0.93
CA ILE A 100 -18.30 -19.73 1.46
C ILE A 100 -18.53 -20.98 0.60
N HIS A 101 -18.67 -22.13 1.27
CA HIS A 101 -18.97 -23.41 0.66
C HIS A 101 -20.10 -24.10 1.44
N ASP A 102 -20.73 -25.10 0.85
CA ASP A 102 -21.84 -25.84 1.48
C ASP A 102 -21.49 -26.46 2.84
N SER A 103 -20.21 -26.82 3.03
CA SER A 103 -19.71 -27.51 4.24
C SER A 103 -19.02 -26.60 5.26
N GLY A 104 -18.87 -25.31 4.98
CA GLY A 104 -18.16 -24.40 5.87
C GLY A 104 -17.63 -23.13 5.20
N VAL A 105 -16.89 -22.34 5.96
CA VAL A 105 -16.33 -21.04 5.52
C VAL A 105 -14.82 -21.06 5.71
N LEU A 106 -14.09 -20.68 4.66
CA LEU A 106 -12.65 -20.47 4.72
C LEU A 106 -12.35 -18.97 4.73
N VAL A 107 -11.77 -18.48 5.82
CA VAL A 107 -11.45 -17.06 6.02
C VAL A 107 -9.95 -16.85 5.86
N LYS A 108 -9.55 -16.03 4.88
CA LYS A 108 -8.16 -15.61 4.64
C LYS A 108 -7.97 -14.17 5.06
N HIS A 109 -7.13 -13.94 6.05
CA HIS A 109 -6.66 -12.60 6.41
C HIS A 109 -5.44 -12.25 5.57
N ILE A 110 -5.56 -11.18 4.79
CA ILE A 110 -4.50 -10.68 3.90
C ILE A 110 -4.03 -9.33 4.41
N ARG A 111 -2.72 -9.19 4.53
CA ARG A 111 -2.05 -7.94 4.91
C ARG A 111 -0.90 -7.70 3.96
N TYR A 112 -0.80 -6.48 3.43
CA TYR A 112 0.26 -6.10 2.49
C TYR A 112 0.32 -7.02 1.26
N GLY A 113 -0.83 -7.51 0.80
CA GLY A 113 -0.95 -8.45 -0.32
C GLY A 113 -0.63 -9.92 -0.01
N GLU A 114 -0.25 -10.25 1.22
CA GLU A 114 0.12 -11.60 1.63
C GLU A 114 -0.89 -12.20 2.61
N ALA A 115 -1.17 -13.50 2.48
CA ALA A 115 -1.96 -14.21 3.48
C ALA A 115 -1.16 -14.32 4.79
N VAL A 116 -1.69 -13.77 5.88
CA VAL A 116 -1.09 -13.84 7.21
C VAL A 116 -1.78 -14.85 8.11
N ARG A 117 -3.06 -15.15 7.84
CA ARG A 117 -3.82 -16.15 8.60
C ARG A 117 -4.91 -16.78 7.74
N ILE A 118 -5.10 -18.08 7.88
CA ILE A 118 -6.17 -18.83 7.21
C ILE A 118 -6.90 -19.66 8.26
N VAL A 119 -8.22 -19.48 8.33
CA VAL A 119 -9.09 -20.14 9.29
C VAL A 119 -10.20 -20.87 8.55
N GLU A 120 -10.39 -22.14 8.85
CA GLU A 120 -11.55 -22.92 8.38
C GLU A 120 -12.56 -23.04 9.52
N ILE A 121 -13.82 -22.78 9.18
CA ILE A 121 -14.96 -22.84 10.08
C ILE A 121 -15.94 -23.86 9.53
N LYS A 122 -16.26 -24.90 10.31
CA LYS A 122 -17.21 -25.96 9.96
C LYS A 122 -18.18 -26.15 11.12
N GLY A 123 -19.42 -25.69 10.96
CA GLY A 123 -20.40 -25.68 12.05
C GLY A 123 -19.87 -24.88 13.25
N ALA A 124 -19.73 -25.53 14.41
CA ALA A 124 -19.15 -24.93 15.62
C ALA A 124 -17.62 -25.03 15.68
N GLU A 125 -16.99 -25.82 14.82
CA GLU A 125 -15.55 -26.04 14.83
C GLU A 125 -14.80 -24.92 14.09
N LYS A 126 -13.73 -24.43 14.70
CA LYS A 126 -12.83 -23.43 14.12
C LYS A 126 -11.39 -23.95 14.16
N LYS A 127 -10.78 -24.09 12.98
CA LYS A 127 -9.41 -24.57 12.82
C LYS A 127 -8.54 -23.50 12.16
N VAL A 128 -7.44 -23.12 12.79
CA VAL A 128 -6.41 -22.28 12.15
C VAL A 128 -5.56 -23.20 11.27
N ILE A 129 -5.64 -23.02 9.95
CA ILE A 129 -4.87 -23.83 8.98
C ILE A 129 -3.48 -23.25 8.79
N TYR A 130 -3.37 -21.93 8.83
CA TYR A 130 -2.12 -21.23 8.60
C TYR A 130 -2.09 -19.96 9.42
N GLU A 131 -0.94 -19.67 10.00
CA GLU A 131 -0.63 -18.42 10.67
C GLU A 131 0.83 -18.09 10.37
N LYS A 132 1.05 -16.99 9.65
CA LYS A 132 2.38 -16.51 9.34
C LYS A 132 3.00 -16.04 10.66
N ALA A 133 4.10 -16.67 11.06
CA ALA A 133 4.88 -16.19 12.19
C ALA A 133 5.32 -14.75 11.87
N CYS A 134 4.85 -13.78 12.66
CA CYS A 134 5.36 -12.41 12.59
C CYS A 134 6.81 -12.42 13.07
N SER A 135 7.77 -12.52 12.16
CA SER A 135 9.19 -12.34 12.46
C SER A 135 9.55 -10.85 12.48
N VAL A 136 8.70 -10.00 13.06
CA VAL A 136 9.12 -8.63 13.36
C VAL A 136 9.78 -8.71 14.72
N THR A 137 11.12 -8.79 14.72
CA THR A 137 11.86 -8.83 15.98
C THR A 137 11.75 -7.49 16.68
N MET A 138 11.84 -7.50 18.01
CA MET A 138 11.89 -6.25 18.78
C MET A 138 13.03 -5.35 18.27
N ASP A 139 14.14 -5.92 17.79
CA ASP A 139 15.23 -5.18 17.15
C ASP A 139 14.84 -4.49 15.84
N GLN A 140 13.93 -5.06 15.03
CA GLN A 140 13.43 -4.42 13.82
C GLN A 140 12.43 -3.30 14.13
N VAL A 141 11.60 -3.48 15.17
CA VAL A 141 10.74 -2.42 15.71
C VAL A 141 11.59 -1.31 16.30
N ILE A 142 12.63 -1.67 17.07
CA ILE A 142 13.60 -0.76 17.66
C ILE A 142 14.41 -0.06 16.56
N ALA A 143 14.83 -0.71 15.47
CA ALA A 143 15.52 -0.05 14.36
C ALA A 143 14.61 0.93 13.60
N ALA A 144 13.33 0.59 13.42
CA ALA A 144 12.34 1.48 12.84
C ALA A 144 11.97 2.66 13.76
N LEU A 145 12.01 2.47 15.09
CA LEU A 145 11.78 3.51 16.11
C LEU A 145 13.04 4.31 16.48
N LYS A 146 14.24 3.72 16.35
CA LYS A 146 15.54 4.40 16.40
C LYS A 146 15.73 5.36 15.22
N ARG A 147 14.78 5.43 14.28
CA ARG A 147 14.56 6.63 13.47
C ARG A 147 14.33 7.91 14.31
N ARG A 148 14.26 7.84 15.65
CA ARG A 148 14.53 8.96 16.57
C ARG A 148 15.90 9.63 16.37
N ASP A 149 16.83 8.97 15.69
CA ASP A 149 18.06 9.60 15.19
C ASP A 149 17.74 10.82 14.33
N ALA A 150 16.62 10.87 13.58
CA ALA A 150 16.28 12.06 12.80
C ALA A 150 16.00 13.28 13.69
N GLU A 151 15.21 13.13 14.76
CA GLU A 151 14.87 14.22 15.68
C GLU A 151 16.10 14.72 16.47
N GLU A 152 17.05 13.83 16.80
CA GLU A 152 18.32 14.18 17.46
C GLU A 152 19.40 14.65 16.47
N ARG A 153 19.39 14.15 15.22
CA ARG A 153 20.34 14.50 14.16
C ARG A 153 20.04 15.85 13.55
N ILE A 154 18.76 16.22 13.38
CA ILE A 154 18.35 17.52 12.81
C ILE A 154 19.02 18.71 13.52
N PRO A 155 19.01 18.85 14.86
CA PRO A 155 19.68 19.96 15.52
C PRO A 155 21.21 19.92 15.35
N VAL A 156 21.83 18.74 15.31
CA VAL A 156 23.29 18.61 15.07
C VAL A 156 23.65 18.95 13.61
N LEU A 157 22.82 18.52 12.65
CA LEU A 157 23.01 18.77 11.23
C LEU A 157 22.86 20.26 10.90
N ARG A 158 21.98 20.98 11.61
CA ARG A 158 21.89 22.44 11.54
C ARG A 158 23.18 23.12 12.02
N LEU A 159 23.75 22.67 13.14
CA LEU A 159 25.05 23.18 13.63
C LEU A 159 26.19 22.91 12.64
N GLU A 160 26.21 21.74 12.01
CA GLU A 160 27.20 21.40 10.96
C GLU A 160 27.04 22.27 9.71
N LEU A 161 25.80 22.56 9.30
CA LEU A 161 25.53 23.49 8.19
C LEU A 161 26.00 24.91 8.51
N ASP A 162 25.68 25.41 9.71
CA ASP A 162 26.10 26.76 10.14
C ASP A 162 27.63 26.88 10.18
N TYR A 163 28.31 25.85 10.71
CA TYR A 163 29.77 25.80 10.74
C TYR A 163 30.40 25.79 9.34
N GLU A 164 29.86 24.97 8.43
CA GLU A 164 30.40 24.87 7.08
C GLU A 164 30.10 26.14 6.25
N LEU A 165 28.96 26.80 6.48
CA LEU A 165 28.66 28.11 5.88
C LEU A 165 29.62 29.20 6.37
N ALA A 166 29.97 29.22 7.66
CA ALA A 166 30.97 30.12 8.19
C ALA A 166 32.35 29.87 7.55
N THR A 167 32.74 28.60 7.44
CA THR A 167 33.98 28.18 6.77
C THR A 167 34.01 28.61 5.31
N LEU A 168 32.89 28.47 4.59
CA LEU A 168 32.76 28.92 3.20
C LEU A 168 32.90 30.44 3.10
N PHE A 169 32.29 31.20 4.01
CA PHE A 169 32.39 32.65 4.03
C PHE A 169 33.83 33.12 4.22
N ASP A 170 34.56 32.55 5.17
CA ASP A 170 35.96 32.88 5.41
C ASP A 170 36.84 32.53 4.20
N ALA A 171 36.59 31.38 3.57
CA ALA A 171 37.29 30.97 2.35
C ALA A 171 37.01 31.93 1.18
N MET A 172 35.78 32.44 1.06
CA MET A 172 35.43 33.45 0.06
C MET A 172 36.14 34.78 0.29
N GLN A 173 36.27 35.21 1.55
CA GLN A 173 37.00 36.43 1.92
C GLN A 173 38.51 36.29 1.63
N ALA A 174 39.08 35.13 1.95
CA ALA A 174 40.47 34.80 1.66
C ALA A 174 40.74 34.48 0.17
N LYS A 175 39.70 34.37 -0.66
CA LYS A 175 39.74 33.90 -2.05
C LYS A 175 40.43 32.54 -2.22
N ASP A 176 40.32 31.67 -1.21
CA ASP A 176 40.83 30.31 -1.26
C ASP A 176 39.89 29.42 -2.08
N THR A 177 40.17 29.30 -3.38
CA THR A 177 39.35 28.55 -4.33
C THR A 177 39.27 27.06 -4.02
N ALA A 178 40.31 26.48 -3.40
CA ALA A 178 40.32 25.07 -3.03
C ALA A 178 39.37 24.83 -1.85
N GLN A 179 39.42 25.70 -0.84
CA GLN A 179 38.53 25.60 0.31
C GLN A 179 37.08 25.92 -0.04
N ILE A 180 36.83 26.92 -0.90
CA ILE A 180 35.49 27.23 -1.43
C ILE A 180 34.87 25.97 -2.08
N HIS A 181 35.63 25.25 -2.91
CA HIS A 181 35.12 24.05 -3.57
C HIS A 181 34.82 22.93 -2.56
N ARG A 182 35.71 22.69 -1.60
CA ARG A 182 35.52 21.67 -0.55
C ARG A 182 34.29 21.95 0.31
N SER A 183 34.14 23.17 0.78
CA SER A 183 33.00 23.58 1.60
C SER A 183 31.69 23.53 0.83
N THR A 184 31.70 23.90 -0.46
CA THR A 184 30.52 23.79 -1.33
C THR A 184 30.06 22.33 -1.51
N GLU A 185 30.98 21.39 -1.72
CA GLU A 185 30.64 19.97 -1.82
C GLU A 185 30.15 19.39 -0.49
N ARG A 186 30.75 19.81 0.62
CA ARG A 186 30.30 19.39 1.95
C ARG A 186 28.88 19.88 2.25
N LEU A 187 28.56 21.14 1.93
CA LEU A 187 27.22 21.70 2.07
C LEU A 187 26.17 20.96 1.22
N LYS A 188 26.53 20.51 -0.01
CA LYS A 188 25.62 19.70 -0.84
C LYS A 188 25.29 18.36 -0.19
N GLN A 189 26.28 17.72 0.44
CA GLN A 189 26.08 16.45 1.17
C GLN A 189 25.17 16.65 2.38
N LEU A 190 25.46 17.67 3.21
CA LEU A 190 24.66 18.02 4.39
C LEU A 190 23.21 18.37 4.01
N ARG A 191 23.00 19.12 2.93
CA ARG A 191 21.66 19.43 2.40
C ARG A 191 20.91 18.17 1.97
N LYS A 192 21.58 17.23 1.29
CA LYS A 192 20.95 15.98 0.84
C LYS A 192 20.53 15.12 2.04
N GLU A 193 21.35 15.06 3.07
CA GLU A 193 21.03 14.39 4.33
C GLU A 193 19.82 15.03 5.02
N MET A 194 19.77 16.37 5.08
CA MET A 194 18.64 17.10 5.69
C MET A 194 17.31 16.83 4.99
N LEU A 195 17.29 16.85 3.65
CA LEU A 195 16.09 16.55 2.86
C LEU A 195 15.60 15.11 3.00
N LEU A 196 16.49 14.17 3.34
CA LEU A 196 16.12 12.77 3.59
C LEU A 196 15.54 12.57 4.98
N LEU A 197 15.87 13.44 5.94
CA LEU A 197 15.41 13.36 7.33
C LEU A 197 14.12 14.17 7.59
N GLU A 198 13.81 15.16 6.76
CA GLU A 198 12.56 15.96 6.84
C GLU A 198 11.36 15.34 6.07
N ALA A 199 11.58 14.25 5.32
CA ALA A 199 10.58 13.59 4.45
C ALA A 199 9.90 12.37 5.10
#